data_AF-A0A7K3Y3G2-F1
#
_entry.id   AF-A0A7K3Y3G2-F1
#
_cell.length_a   1.000
_cell.length_b   1.000
_cell.length_c   1.000
_cell.angle_alpha   90.00
_cell.angle_beta   90.00
_cell.angle_gamma   90.00
#
_symmetry.space_group_name_H-M   'P 1'
#
loop_
_entity.id
_entity.type
_entity.pdbx_description
1 polymer ?
#
loop_
_entity_poly.entity_id
_entity_poly.type
_entity_poly.pdbx_seq_one_letter_code
_entity_poly.pdbx_strand_id
1 'polypeptide(L)'
;MAGGFIPEIVVSDRLDKAKTEIFSFIETNAEAIDENFPSFFGKIATILERTDVPIPDQAHDEFIDAVVYHVFNASRRAGDPRFVSRVCDVAIGLKRNKERKASVHLAAAVKLMKIGMPIAAAAYLKPYWKRDAAVGCWYAYCYYTLYKEGSTEPGYSAAERWNYLKSARQ
;
A
#
# COMPACT_ATOMS: atom_id res chain seq x y z
N MET A 1 39.18 -4.79 3.98
CA MET A 1 38.73 -3.39 3.88
C MET A 1 38.02 -3.05 5.17
N ALA A 2 38.50 -2.04 5.91
CA ALA A 2 37.88 -1.65 7.17
C ALA A 2 36.49 -1.09 6.88
N GLY A 3 35.45 -1.84 7.21
CA GLY A 3 34.08 -1.34 7.23
C GLY A 3 34.00 -0.31 8.35
N GLY A 4 34.18 0.96 8.01
CA GLY A 4 33.98 2.05 8.94
C GLY A 4 32.58 1.94 9.53
N PHE A 5 32.48 2.01 10.85
CA PHE A 5 31.19 2.06 11.54
C PHE A 5 30.43 3.28 11.04
N ILE A 6 29.32 3.07 10.34
CA ILE A 6 28.41 4.13 9.94
C ILE A 6 27.25 4.10 10.93
N PRO A 7 27.04 5.16 11.73
CA PRO A 7 25.94 5.22 12.66
C PRO A 7 24.60 5.08 11.94
N GLU A 8 23.68 4.30 12.50
CA GLU A 8 22.32 4.12 11.97
C GLU A 8 21.60 5.46 11.74
N ILE A 9 21.85 6.44 12.62
CA ILE A 9 21.28 7.79 12.52
C ILE A 9 21.68 8.53 11.24
N VAL A 10 22.88 8.26 10.71
CA VAL A 10 23.36 8.87 9.45
C VAL A 10 22.59 8.31 8.27
N VAL A 11 22.26 7.00 8.31
CA VAL A 11 21.44 6.35 7.29
C VAL A 11 20.02 6.89 7.34
N SER A 12 19.42 6.96 8.53
CA SER A 12 18.03 7.43 8.70
C SER A 12 17.86 8.88 8.26
N ASP A 13 18.72 9.79 8.71
CA ASP A 13 18.63 11.23 8.38
C ASP A 13 18.68 11.46 6.87
N ARG A 14 19.49 10.68 6.17
CA ARG A 14 19.61 10.78 4.71
C ARG A 14 18.37 10.23 4.00
N LEU A 15 17.88 9.07 4.43
CA LEU A 15 16.65 8.51 3.88
C LEU A 15 15.46 9.46 4.12
N ASP A 16 15.42 10.13 5.26
CA ASP A 16 14.33 11.06 5.58
C ASP A 16 14.39 12.35 4.76
N LYS A 17 15.59 12.87 4.46
CA LYS A 17 15.77 13.96 3.48
C LYS A 17 15.28 13.54 2.09
N ALA A 18 15.72 12.36 1.61
CA ALA A 18 15.29 11.84 0.31
C ALA A 18 13.77 11.64 0.25
N LYS A 19 13.16 11.07 1.31
CA LYS A 19 11.71 10.95 1.44
C LYS A 19 11.01 12.30 1.34
N THR A 20 11.49 13.31 2.05
CA THR A 20 10.88 14.65 2.03
C THR A 20 10.81 15.22 0.60
N GLU A 21 11.92 15.14 -0.14
CA GLU A 21 11.98 15.59 -1.54
C GLU A 21 11.07 14.76 -2.44
N ILE A 22 11.12 13.43 -2.32
CA ILE A 22 10.30 12.52 -3.12
C ILE A 22 8.81 12.70 -2.85
N PHE A 23 8.40 12.89 -1.60
CA PHE A 23 7.00 13.06 -1.22
C PHE A 23 6.45 14.38 -1.76
N SER A 24 7.22 15.47 -1.65
CA SER A 24 6.87 16.74 -2.28
C SER A 24 6.75 16.61 -3.81
N PHE A 25 7.67 15.86 -4.44
CA PHE A 25 7.59 15.56 -5.87
C PHE A 25 6.33 14.77 -6.24
N ILE A 26 5.98 13.73 -5.46
CA ILE A 26 4.79 12.91 -5.70
C ILE A 26 3.53 13.77 -5.65
N GLU A 27 3.39 14.62 -4.65
CA GLU A 27 2.20 15.47 -4.46
C GLU A 27 2.02 16.47 -5.61
N THR A 28 3.12 17.00 -6.14
CA THR A 28 3.11 17.99 -7.22
C THR A 28 3.06 17.38 -8.63
N ASN A 29 3.40 16.10 -8.80
CA ASN A 29 3.54 15.45 -10.11
C ASN A 29 2.69 14.16 -10.25
N ALA A 30 1.62 14.03 -9.46
CA ALA A 30 0.82 12.81 -9.40
C ALA A 30 0.32 12.31 -10.76
N GLU A 31 -0.11 13.20 -11.66
CA GLU A 31 -0.58 12.84 -13.01
C GLU A 31 0.54 12.23 -13.87
N ALA A 32 1.73 12.83 -13.87
CA ALA A 32 2.88 12.32 -14.63
C ALA A 32 3.37 10.97 -14.07
N ILE A 33 3.29 10.79 -12.75
CA ILE A 33 3.60 9.50 -12.10
C ILE A 33 2.55 8.46 -12.48
N ASP A 34 1.28 8.82 -12.49
CA ASP A 34 0.16 7.95 -12.89
C ASP A 34 0.30 7.46 -14.34
N GLU A 35 0.86 8.27 -15.24
CA GLU A 35 1.15 7.91 -16.63
C GLU A 35 2.35 6.98 -16.77
N ASN A 36 3.41 7.18 -15.98
CA ASN A 36 4.66 6.43 -16.11
C ASN A 36 5.30 6.05 -14.76
N PHE A 37 4.52 5.36 -13.91
CA PHE A 37 4.99 4.90 -12.61
C PHE A 37 6.23 3.98 -12.69
N PRO A 38 6.44 3.11 -13.71
CA PRO A 38 7.65 2.29 -13.77
C PRO A 38 8.92 3.14 -13.87
N SER A 39 8.90 4.21 -14.67
CA SER A 39 10.02 5.15 -14.79
C SER A 39 10.27 5.89 -13.46
N PHE A 40 9.21 6.33 -12.79
CA PHE A 40 9.31 6.93 -11.46
C PHE A 40 9.98 5.99 -10.47
N PHE A 41 9.50 4.74 -10.36
CA PHE A 41 10.09 3.74 -9.47
C PHE A 41 11.52 3.37 -9.87
N GLY A 42 11.89 3.40 -11.15
CA GLY A 42 13.28 3.26 -11.60
C GLY A 42 14.20 4.38 -11.10
N LYS A 43 13.69 5.62 -11.01
CA LYS A 43 14.43 6.74 -10.39
C LYS A 43 14.62 6.50 -8.89
N ILE A 44 13.60 5.99 -8.19
CA ILE A 44 13.70 5.63 -6.77
C ILE A 44 14.78 4.56 -6.55
N ALA A 45 14.81 3.51 -7.38
CA ALA A 45 15.86 2.50 -7.34
C ALA A 45 17.26 3.13 -7.51
N THR A 46 17.40 4.02 -8.49
CA THR A 46 18.66 4.73 -8.75
C THR A 46 19.09 5.59 -7.55
N ILE A 47 18.17 6.25 -6.87
CA ILE A 47 18.45 7.04 -5.66
C ILE A 47 18.98 6.14 -4.54
N LEU A 48 18.34 4.98 -4.31
CA LEU A 48 18.74 4.04 -3.28
C LEU A 48 20.10 3.39 -3.60
N GLU A 49 20.38 3.09 -4.86
CA GLU A 49 21.66 2.50 -5.32
C GLU A 49 22.83 3.47 -5.29
N ARG A 50 22.62 4.76 -5.56
CA ARG A 50 23.68 5.79 -5.58
C ARG A 50 24.16 6.24 -4.19
N THR A 51 23.74 5.54 -3.14
CA THR A 51 24.14 5.86 -1.77
C THR A 51 25.54 5.33 -1.51
N ASP A 52 26.47 6.23 -1.18
CA ASP A 52 27.85 5.94 -0.71
C ASP A 52 27.87 5.26 0.67
N VAL A 53 26.73 5.21 1.33
CA VAL A 53 26.48 4.52 2.59
C VAL A 53 25.63 3.28 2.33
N PRO A 54 26.07 2.09 2.77
CA PRO A 54 25.25 0.88 2.71
C PRO A 54 23.93 1.05 3.48
N ILE A 55 22.81 0.93 2.77
CA ILE A 55 21.48 0.92 3.38
C ILE A 55 21.15 -0.51 3.82
N PRO A 56 20.72 -0.76 5.07
CA PRO A 56 20.21 -2.06 5.48
C PRO A 56 18.99 -2.50 4.68
N ASP A 57 18.85 -3.80 4.41
CA ASP A 57 17.75 -4.33 3.58
C ASP A 57 16.37 -3.94 4.10
N GLN A 58 16.20 -3.91 5.41
CA GLN A 58 14.96 -3.50 6.04
C GLN A 58 14.64 -2.02 5.78
N ALA A 59 15.60 -1.12 5.99
CA ALA A 59 15.42 0.31 5.76
C ALA A 59 15.14 0.63 4.28
N HIS A 60 15.76 -0.12 3.38
CA HIS A 60 15.50 -0.05 1.94
C HIS A 60 14.05 -0.43 1.60
N ASP A 61 13.59 -1.57 2.14
CA ASP A 61 12.25 -2.08 1.89
C ASP A 61 11.16 -1.18 2.50
N GLU A 62 11.40 -0.63 3.69
CA GLU A 62 10.52 0.34 4.36
C GLU A 62 10.46 1.68 3.62
N PHE A 63 11.57 2.09 2.99
CA PHE A 63 11.58 3.27 2.12
C PHE A 63 10.65 3.08 0.92
N ILE A 64 10.72 1.94 0.25
CA ILE A 64 9.83 1.60 -0.87
C ILE A 64 8.37 1.60 -0.40
N ASP A 65 8.09 1.01 0.76
CA ASP A 65 6.74 0.96 1.32
C ASP A 65 6.17 2.37 1.56
N ALA A 66 6.99 3.28 2.09
CA ALA A 66 6.59 4.67 2.30
C ALA A 66 6.31 5.37 0.95
N VAL A 67 7.16 5.19 -0.06
CA VAL A 67 6.93 5.74 -1.41
C VAL A 67 5.62 5.24 -1.99
N VAL A 68 5.34 3.94 -1.90
CA VAL A 68 4.08 3.36 -2.40
C VAL A 68 2.86 3.99 -1.72
N TYR A 69 2.91 4.14 -0.39
CA TYR A 69 1.83 4.78 0.35
C TYR A 69 1.55 6.20 -0.16
N HIS A 70 2.59 7.00 -0.37
CA HIS A 70 2.46 8.36 -0.89
C HIS A 70 1.96 8.39 -2.35
N VAL A 71 2.47 7.50 -3.21
CA VAL A 71 1.98 7.36 -4.60
C VAL A 71 0.49 7.06 -4.61
N PHE A 72 0.03 6.08 -3.83
CA PHE A 72 -1.40 5.77 -3.77
C PHE A 72 -2.23 6.91 -3.19
N ASN A 73 -1.71 7.64 -2.20
CA ASN A 73 -2.45 8.75 -1.62
C ASN A 73 -2.68 9.88 -2.64
N ALA A 74 -1.65 10.25 -3.40
CA ALA A 74 -1.70 11.32 -4.40
C ALA A 74 -2.34 10.92 -5.74
N SER A 75 -2.24 9.64 -6.12
CA SER A 75 -2.72 9.13 -7.40
C SER A 75 -4.24 9.29 -7.59
N ARG A 76 -4.63 9.76 -8.78
CA ARG A 76 -6.03 9.79 -9.23
C ARG A 76 -6.43 8.47 -9.87
N ARG A 77 -5.46 7.69 -10.37
CA ARG A 77 -5.68 6.35 -10.94
C ARG A 77 -5.77 5.24 -9.93
N ALA A 78 -5.57 5.52 -8.64
CA ALA A 78 -5.66 4.52 -7.58
C ALA A 78 -7.06 3.88 -7.41
N GLY A 79 -8.09 4.36 -8.12
CA GLY A 79 -9.38 3.68 -8.27
C GLY A 79 -9.44 2.59 -9.35
N ASP A 80 -8.40 2.46 -10.18
CA ASP A 80 -8.29 1.40 -11.18
C ASP A 80 -7.53 0.20 -10.58
N PRO A 81 -8.18 -0.96 -10.35
CA PRO A 81 -7.52 -2.12 -9.78
C PRO A 81 -6.32 -2.62 -10.60
N ARG A 82 -6.33 -2.44 -11.93
CA ARG A 82 -5.20 -2.81 -12.79
C ARG A 82 -4.00 -1.90 -12.57
N PHE A 83 -4.24 -0.60 -12.37
CA PHE A 83 -3.20 0.34 -11.99
C PHE A 83 -2.61 -0.03 -10.62
N VAL A 84 -3.47 -0.24 -9.62
CA VAL A 84 -3.05 -0.60 -8.25
C VAL A 84 -2.22 -1.88 -8.24
N SER A 85 -2.67 -2.92 -8.95
CA SER A 85 -1.92 -4.18 -9.07
C SER A 85 -0.54 -3.97 -9.66
N ARG A 86 -0.43 -3.24 -10.78
CA ARG A 86 0.87 -3.02 -11.42
C ARG A 86 1.82 -2.18 -10.58
N VAL A 87 1.31 -1.18 -9.85
CA VAL A 87 2.13 -0.42 -8.89
C VAL A 87 2.65 -1.34 -7.79
N CYS A 88 1.82 -2.24 -7.25
CA CYS A 88 2.26 -3.23 -6.27
C CYS A 88 3.37 -4.12 -6.85
N ASP A 89 3.19 -4.66 -8.05
CA ASP A 89 4.15 -5.56 -8.69
C ASP A 89 5.51 -4.89 -8.91
N VAL A 90 5.51 -3.65 -9.41
CA VAL A 90 6.74 -2.87 -9.60
C VAL A 90 7.43 -2.59 -8.27
N ALA A 91 6.68 -2.13 -7.27
CA ALA A 91 7.25 -1.82 -5.96
C ALA A 91 7.82 -3.06 -5.26
N ILE A 92 7.10 -4.19 -5.28
CA ILE A 92 7.59 -5.47 -4.73
C ILE A 92 8.85 -5.93 -5.48
N GLY A 93 8.89 -5.73 -6.81
CA GLY A 93 10.06 -6.03 -7.63
C GLY A 93 11.31 -5.27 -7.23
N LEU A 94 11.15 -4.06 -6.68
CA LEU A 94 12.26 -3.24 -6.17
C LEU A 94 12.73 -3.64 -4.77
N LYS A 95 11.90 -4.31 -3.96
CA LYS A 95 12.30 -4.71 -2.61
C LYS A 95 13.45 -5.70 -2.66
N ARG A 96 14.37 -5.60 -1.69
CA ARG A 96 15.45 -6.59 -1.50
C ARG A 96 14.89 -7.90 -1.00
N ASN A 97 13.87 -7.86 -0.13
CA ASN A 97 13.12 -9.04 0.26
C ASN A 97 11.71 -9.04 -0.36
N LYS A 98 11.55 -9.77 -1.46
CA LYS A 98 10.29 -9.87 -2.23
C LYS A 98 9.17 -10.59 -1.49
N GLU A 99 9.49 -11.37 -0.45
CA GLU A 99 8.49 -12.01 0.41
C GLU A 99 7.80 -11.00 1.35
N ARG A 100 8.43 -9.84 1.61
CA ARG A 100 7.87 -8.75 2.43
C ARG A 100 6.88 -7.87 1.65
N LYS A 101 5.98 -8.50 0.91
CA LYS A 101 4.94 -7.81 0.10
C LYS A 101 3.72 -7.31 0.88
N ALA A 102 3.61 -7.67 2.17
CA ALA A 102 2.44 -7.35 2.98
C ALA A 102 2.19 -5.84 3.08
N SER A 103 3.21 -5.05 3.41
CA SER A 103 3.12 -3.59 3.56
C SER A 103 2.64 -2.88 2.29
N VAL A 104 3.15 -3.27 1.12
CA VAL A 104 2.69 -2.77 -0.20
C VAL A 104 1.20 -3.07 -0.41
N HIS A 105 0.77 -4.30 -0.12
CA HIS A 105 -0.64 -4.69 -0.23
C HIS A 105 -1.53 -3.96 0.78
N LEU A 106 -1.05 -3.72 2.00
CA LEU A 106 -1.78 -2.97 3.01
C LEU A 106 -1.95 -1.50 2.59
N ALA A 107 -0.93 -0.88 2.00
CA ALA A 107 -1.04 0.48 1.44
C ALA A 107 -2.12 0.55 0.33
N ALA A 108 -2.15 -0.44 -0.57
CA ALA A 108 -3.18 -0.56 -1.59
C ALA A 108 -4.58 -0.71 -0.97
N ALA A 109 -4.73 -1.62 -0.01
CA ALA A 109 -6.00 -1.84 0.69
C ALA A 109 -6.52 -0.58 1.37
N VAL A 110 -5.67 0.14 2.11
CA VAL A 110 -6.05 1.39 2.78
C VAL A 110 -6.54 2.43 1.79
N LYS A 111 -5.85 2.59 0.65
CA LYS A 111 -6.31 3.51 -0.40
C LYS A 111 -7.66 3.09 -0.98
N LEU A 112 -7.83 1.83 -1.32
CA LEU A 112 -9.08 1.29 -1.87
C LEU A 112 -10.26 1.42 -0.88
N MET A 113 -10.02 1.22 0.42
CA MET A 113 -11.00 1.48 1.47
C MET A 113 -11.41 2.96 1.52
N LYS A 114 -10.44 3.89 1.47
CA LYS A 114 -10.69 5.33 1.53
C LYS A 114 -11.55 5.84 0.36
N ILE A 115 -11.43 5.23 -0.82
CA ILE A 115 -12.20 5.61 -2.02
C ILE A 115 -13.50 4.79 -2.20
N GLY A 116 -13.91 4.01 -1.19
CA GLY A 116 -15.17 3.28 -1.23
C GLY A 116 -15.15 2.02 -2.09
N MET A 117 -14.00 1.36 -2.23
CA MET A 117 -13.85 0.09 -2.97
C MET A 117 -13.54 -1.09 -2.03
N PRO A 118 -14.47 -1.47 -1.14
CA PRO A 118 -14.22 -2.47 -0.09
C PRO A 118 -13.91 -3.87 -0.63
N ILE A 119 -14.48 -4.28 -1.78
CA ILE A 119 -14.20 -5.60 -2.38
C ILE A 119 -12.75 -5.67 -2.87
N ALA A 120 -12.31 -4.65 -3.60
CA ALA A 120 -10.94 -4.57 -4.08
C ALA A 120 -9.96 -4.53 -2.90
N ALA A 121 -10.25 -3.75 -1.85
CA ALA A 121 -9.45 -3.73 -0.64
C ALA A 121 -9.37 -5.10 0.04
N ALA A 122 -10.52 -5.78 0.19
CA ALA A 122 -10.60 -7.10 0.82
C ALA A 122 -9.72 -8.14 0.11
N ALA A 123 -9.57 -8.06 -1.22
CA ALA A 123 -8.67 -8.92 -1.97
C ALA A 123 -7.19 -8.81 -1.52
N TYR A 124 -6.73 -7.59 -1.20
CA TYR A 124 -5.37 -7.35 -0.70
C TYR A 124 -5.19 -7.73 0.78
N LEU A 125 -6.26 -7.67 1.58
CA LEU A 125 -6.24 -8.01 3.02
C LEU A 125 -6.37 -9.53 3.28
N LYS A 126 -7.07 -10.25 2.41
CA LYS A 126 -7.37 -11.69 2.55
C LYS A 126 -6.16 -12.61 2.80
N PRO A 127 -4.94 -12.37 2.28
CA PRO A 127 -3.79 -13.21 2.60
C PRO A 127 -3.29 -13.05 4.05
N TYR A 128 -3.68 -11.96 4.73
CA TYR A 128 -3.04 -11.49 5.96
C TYR A 128 -4.00 -11.40 7.17
N TRP A 129 -5.32 -11.50 6.96
CA TRP A 129 -6.33 -11.25 8.00
C TRP A 129 -6.22 -12.13 9.27
N LYS A 130 -5.61 -13.31 9.18
CA LYS A 130 -5.37 -14.20 10.35
C LYS A 130 -4.04 -13.94 11.06
N ARG A 131 -3.14 -13.16 10.44
CA ARG A 131 -1.77 -12.95 10.93
C ARG A 131 -1.67 -11.73 11.84
N ASP A 132 -2.57 -10.77 11.66
CA ASP A 132 -2.61 -9.53 12.41
C ASP A 132 -4.07 -9.14 12.69
N ALA A 133 -4.37 -8.79 13.94
CA ALA A 133 -5.72 -8.49 14.38
C ALA A 133 -6.27 -7.20 13.74
N ALA A 134 -5.44 -6.17 13.53
CA ALA A 134 -5.87 -4.93 12.89
C ALA A 134 -6.21 -5.18 11.41
N VAL A 135 -5.40 -5.98 10.71
CA VAL A 135 -5.69 -6.41 9.33
C VAL A 135 -6.98 -7.24 9.27
N GLY A 136 -7.20 -8.12 10.26
CA GLY A 136 -8.46 -8.84 10.43
C GLY A 136 -9.66 -7.90 10.59
N CYS A 137 -9.53 -6.86 11.41
CA CYS A 137 -10.56 -5.84 11.59
C CYS A 137 -10.83 -5.06 10.29
N TRP A 138 -9.79 -4.67 9.54
CA TRP A 138 -9.97 -3.98 8.25
C TRP A 138 -10.66 -4.87 7.21
N TYR A 139 -10.32 -6.15 7.18
CA TYR A 139 -10.97 -7.13 6.30
C TYR A 139 -12.46 -7.28 6.63
N ALA A 140 -12.80 -7.43 7.92
CA ALA A 140 -14.18 -7.48 8.38
C ALA A 140 -14.94 -6.17 8.10
N TYR A 141 -14.27 -5.02 8.28
CA TYR A 141 -14.85 -3.71 8.00
C TYR A 141 -15.26 -3.55 6.53
N CYS A 142 -14.47 -4.07 5.59
CA CYS A 142 -14.83 -4.04 4.16
C CYS A 142 -16.20 -4.70 3.90
N TYR A 143 -16.46 -5.85 4.51
CA TYR A 143 -17.73 -6.55 4.38
C TYR A 143 -18.87 -5.90 5.17
N TYR A 144 -18.57 -5.35 6.34
CA TYR A 144 -19.54 -4.57 7.10
C TYR A 144 -20.03 -3.36 6.28
N THR A 145 -19.14 -2.65 5.60
CA THR A 145 -19.50 -1.52 4.73
C THR A 145 -20.42 -1.94 3.59
N LEU A 146 -20.09 -3.04 2.90
CA LEU A 146 -20.95 -3.60 1.84
C LEU A 146 -22.36 -3.94 2.35
N TYR A 147 -22.43 -4.58 3.52
CA TYR A 147 -23.69 -4.91 4.18
C TYR A 147 -24.47 -3.64 4.58
N LYS A 148 -23.78 -2.68 5.19
CA LYS A 148 -24.35 -1.41 5.64
C LYS A 148 -24.87 -0.58 4.48
N GLU A 149 -24.26 -0.65 3.30
CA GLU A 149 -24.69 0.11 2.12
C GLU A 149 -25.81 -0.58 1.32
N GLY A 150 -26.10 -1.85 1.60
CA GLY A 150 -27.12 -2.61 0.87
C GLY A 150 -26.67 -2.93 -0.55
N SER A 151 -25.38 -3.25 -0.69
CA SER A 151 -24.73 -3.45 -1.98
C SER A 151 -25.41 -4.55 -2.81
N THR A 152 -25.49 -4.35 -4.13
CA THR A 152 -25.99 -5.37 -5.08
C THR A 152 -24.93 -6.43 -5.42
N GLU A 153 -23.75 -6.34 -4.81
CA GLU A 153 -22.68 -7.31 -4.96
C GLU A 153 -23.12 -8.71 -4.49
N PRO A 154 -22.64 -9.80 -5.12
CA PRO A 154 -23.06 -11.15 -4.78
C PRO A 154 -22.94 -11.45 -3.27
N GLY A 155 -24.07 -11.72 -2.62
CA GLY A 155 -24.16 -12.04 -1.18
C GLY A 155 -24.43 -10.86 -0.24
N TYR A 156 -24.73 -9.66 -0.75
CA TYR A 156 -24.98 -8.43 0.05
C TYR A 156 -26.33 -7.76 -0.20
N SER A 157 -27.27 -8.47 -0.84
CA SER A 157 -28.50 -7.86 -1.35
C SER A 157 -29.41 -7.29 -0.25
N ALA A 158 -30.13 -6.21 -0.57
CA ALA A 158 -31.10 -5.59 0.34
C ALA A 158 -32.21 -6.56 0.81
N ALA A 159 -32.49 -7.63 0.05
CA ALA A 159 -33.43 -8.69 0.43
C ALA A 159 -32.88 -9.56 1.59
N GLU A 160 -31.57 -9.77 1.66
CA GLU A 160 -30.91 -10.52 2.73
C GLU A 160 -30.71 -9.68 4.01
N ARG A 161 -30.72 -8.34 3.87
CA ARG A 161 -30.66 -7.35 4.97
C ARG A 161 -31.75 -7.56 6.04
N TRP A 162 -32.91 -8.08 5.64
CA TRP A 162 -34.03 -8.39 6.55
C TRP A 162 -33.90 -9.73 7.29
N ASN A 163 -33.10 -10.68 6.77
CA ASN A 163 -33.00 -12.01 7.35
C ASN A 163 -32.11 -12.04 8.59
N TYR A 164 -31.03 -11.26 8.65
CA TYR A 164 -30.15 -11.18 9.82
C TYR A 164 -30.82 -10.51 11.04
N LEU A 165 -31.60 -9.45 10.83
CA LEU A 165 -32.34 -8.78 11.92
C LEU A 165 -33.51 -9.62 12.47
N LYS A 166 -34.09 -10.50 11.65
CA LYS A 166 -35.10 -11.47 12.11
C LYS A 166 -34.48 -12.63 12.88
N SER A 167 -33.33 -13.14 12.44
CA SER A 167 -32.65 -14.26 13.10
C SER A 167 -31.92 -13.85 14.39
N ALA A 168 -31.56 -12.58 14.56
CA ALA A 168 -31.03 -12.05 15.83
C ALA A 168 -32.12 -11.79 16.90
N ARG A 169 -33.40 -12.00 16.59
CA ARG A 169 -34.55 -11.83 17.50
C ARG A 169 -35.23 -13.16 17.88
N GLN A 170 -34.65 -14.29 17.49
CA GLN A 170 -35.05 -15.64 17.92
C GLN A 170 -33.98 -16.21 18.83
#